data_AF-A0A3N5EQT0-F1
#
_entry.id   AF-A0A3N5EQT0-F1
#
_cell.length_a   1.000
_cell.length_b   1.000
_cell.length_c   1.000
_cell.angle_alpha   90.00
_cell.angle_beta   90.00
_cell.angle_gamma   90.00
#
_symmetry.space_group_name_H-M   'P 1'
#
loop_
_entity.id
_entity.type
_entity.pdbx_description
1 polymer ?
#
loop_
_entity_poly.entity_id
_entity_poly.type
_entity_poly.pdbx_seq_one_letter_code
_entity_poly.pdbx_strand_id
1 'polypeptide(L)'
;MAGKTFKIPKDRIIHFVFDGGGSWASDRILVDGRKVGFMKREEPSSPKDSGWRFFAGDSSQEDRVGSCGRSLVDVNVVANYDADILPLLYEEPGAAFARVKDGRLLPQGPLPPSPLLRLTGEWSARIPSCFQRRKEKEEQIFWGLARAVWISFRDAEKGESPAKRLDSIRRKAGPNAVERYEPAHPTLKRFAYLVFEN
;
A
#
# COMPACT_ATOMS: atom_id res chain seq x y z
N MET A 1 -22.34 28.73 1.33
CA MET A 1 -21.10 28.35 0.60
C MET A 1 -21.51 27.47 -0.56
N ALA A 2 -21.25 27.88 -1.80
CA ALA A 2 -21.55 27.06 -2.97
C ALA A 2 -20.76 25.74 -2.89
N GLY A 3 -21.44 24.61 -3.05
CA GLY A 3 -20.80 23.30 -3.02
C GLY A 3 -19.82 23.15 -4.19
N LYS A 4 -18.58 22.72 -3.90
CA LYS A 4 -17.62 22.36 -4.95
C LYS A 4 -18.19 21.19 -5.75
N THR A 5 -18.17 21.30 -7.08
CA THR A 5 -18.59 20.21 -7.97
C THR A 5 -17.36 19.42 -8.39
N PHE A 6 -17.28 18.14 -8.02
CA PHE A 6 -16.17 17.28 -8.40
C PHE A 6 -16.34 16.79 -9.85
N LYS A 7 -15.22 16.61 -10.56
CA LYS A 7 -15.18 16.22 -11.97
C LYS A 7 -15.76 14.83 -12.20
N ILE A 8 -15.41 13.89 -11.32
CA ILE A 8 -15.98 12.54 -11.30
C ILE A 8 -17.13 12.54 -10.29
N PRO A 9 -18.38 12.33 -10.73
CA PRO A 9 -19.52 12.29 -9.84
C PRO A 9 -19.50 11.02 -8.98
N LYS A 10 -20.13 11.08 -7.81
CA LYS A 10 -20.05 10.03 -6.77
C LYS A 10 -20.52 8.65 -7.27
N ASP A 11 -21.51 8.62 -8.15
CA ASP A 11 -22.08 7.42 -8.77
C ASP A 11 -21.15 6.75 -9.79
N ARG A 12 -20.07 7.41 -10.21
CA ARG A 12 -19.05 6.88 -11.12
C ARG A 12 -17.74 6.50 -10.44
N ILE A 13 -17.66 6.63 -9.11
CA ILE A 13 -16.51 6.19 -8.34
C ILE A 13 -16.53 4.66 -8.24
N ILE A 14 -15.45 4.03 -8.69
CA ILE A 14 -15.21 2.60 -8.53
C ILE A 14 -14.26 2.34 -7.36
N HIS A 15 -14.37 1.18 -6.74
CA HIS A 15 -13.60 0.82 -5.54
C HIS A 15 -12.33 0.04 -5.92
N PHE A 16 -11.22 0.75 -6.00
CA PHE A 16 -9.88 0.17 -6.12
C PHE A 16 -9.25 -0.08 -4.76
N VAL A 17 -9.47 0.85 -3.83
CA VAL A 17 -8.85 0.88 -2.50
C VAL A 17 -9.93 0.65 -1.46
N PHE A 18 -9.71 -0.38 -0.63
CA PHE A 18 -10.54 -0.68 0.53
C PHE A 18 -9.84 -0.15 1.79
N ASP A 19 -10.60 0.50 2.67
CA ASP A 19 -10.11 1.11 3.91
C ASP A 19 -8.93 2.08 3.70
N GLY A 20 -9.00 2.87 2.62
CA GLY A 20 -7.95 3.83 2.23
C GLY A 20 -7.71 4.97 3.21
N GLY A 21 -8.74 5.33 3.98
CA GLY A 21 -8.72 6.48 4.87
C GLY A 21 -8.83 7.81 4.13
N GLY A 22 -9.01 8.89 4.91
CA GLY A 22 -9.08 10.25 4.42
C GLY A 22 -7.71 10.76 3.95
N SER A 23 -7.70 11.58 2.92
CA SER A 23 -6.53 12.20 2.32
C SER A 23 -6.84 13.62 1.91
N TRP A 24 -5.82 14.45 1.78
CA TRP A 24 -5.98 15.77 1.20
C TRP A 24 -5.69 15.71 -0.30
N ALA A 25 -6.60 16.26 -1.11
CA ALA A 25 -6.37 16.43 -2.53
C ALA A 25 -6.69 17.87 -2.96
N SER A 26 -5.84 18.42 -3.84
CA SER A 26 -6.08 19.73 -4.44
C SER A 26 -7.32 19.72 -5.34
N ASP A 27 -8.01 20.85 -5.43
CA ASP A 27 -9.15 21.05 -6.32
C ASP A 27 -8.72 20.99 -7.79
N ARG A 28 -7.44 21.25 -8.12
CA ARG A 28 -6.87 20.93 -9.45
C ARG A 28 -7.10 19.46 -9.83
N ILE A 29 -7.01 18.55 -8.87
CA ILE A 29 -7.35 17.13 -9.08
C ILE A 29 -8.87 16.97 -9.09
N LEU A 30 -9.54 17.37 -8.00
CA LEU A 30 -10.94 17.00 -7.76
C LEU A 30 -11.96 17.74 -8.63
N VAL A 31 -11.69 18.98 -9.02
CA VAL A 31 -12.58 19.85 -9.79
C VAL A 31 -12.12 19.93 -11.25
N ASP A 32 -10.84 20.17 -11.50
CA ASP A 32 -10.34 20.28 -12.88
C ASP A 32 -10.07 18.91 -13.52
N GLY A 33 -9.97 17.85 -12.73
CA GLY A 33 -9.70 16.49 -13.22
C GLY A 33 -8.23 16.23 -13.57
N ARG A 34 -7.29 17.00 -13.02
CA ARG A 34 -5.85 16.78 -13.27
C ARG A 34 -5.38 15.49 -12.59
N LYS A 35 -4.41 14.83 -13.21
CA LYS A 35 -3.63 13.76 -12.57
C LYS A 35 -2.81 14.29 -11.41
N VAL A 36 -2.42 13.41 -10.50
CA VAL A 36 -1.49 13.68 -9.41
C VAL A 36 -0.10 13.92 -10.00
N GLY A 37 0.39 15.15 -9.88
CA GLY A 37 1.76 15.53 -10.26
C GLY A 37 2.75 15.46 -9.10
N PHE A 38 2.26 15.54 -7.86
CA PHE A 38 3.06 15.37 -6.65
C PHE A 38 2.22 14.73 -5.54
N MET A 39 2.81 13.78 -4.83
CA MET A 39 2.18 13.18 -3.65
C MET A 39 3.21 12.97 -2.55
N LYS A 40 2.77 13.10 -1.31
CA LYS A 40 3.56 12.77 -0.13
C LYS A 40 2.71 12.11 0.94
N ARG A 41 3.33 11.26 1.75
CA ARG A 41 2.71 10.69 2.95
C ARG A 41 3.29 11.37 4.17
N GLU A 42 2.42 12.01 4.95
CA GLU A 42 2.74 12.58 6.25
C GLU A 42 2.30 11.62 7.35
N GLU A 43 2.73 11.88 8.58
CA GLU A 43 2.20 11.18 9.74
C GLU A 43 0.68 11.39 9.83
N PRO A 44 -0.12 10.30 9.92
CA PRO A 44 -1.54 10.39 10.15
C PRO A 44 -1.88 11.23 11.38
N SER A 45 -2.75 12.22 11.21
CA SER A 45 -3.24 13.04 12.32
C SER A 45 -4.30 12.34 13.18
N SER A 46 -4.89 11.26 12.66
CA SER A 46 -5.89 10.45 13.35
C SER A 46 -5.95 9.04 12.73
N PRO A 47 -6.61 8.05 13.38
CA PRO A 47 -6.79 6.71 12.81
C PRO A 47 -7.54 6.67 11.47
N LYS A 48 -8.27 7.75 11.12
CA LYS A 48 -8.99 7.88 9.84
C LYS A 48 -8.20 8.66 8.78
N ASP A 49 -7.08 9.28 9.15
CA ASP A 49 -6.20 9.98 8.20
C ASP A 49 -5.23 8.94 7.60
N SER A 50 -5.19 8.86 6.28
CA SER A 50 -4.25 7.98 5.57
C SER A 50 -2.80 8.49 5.63
N GLY A 51 -2.63 9.78 5.94
CA GLY A 51 -1.38 10.52 5.81
C GLY A 51 -1.13 11.03 4.38
N TRP A 52 -1.87 10.57 3.37
CA TRP A 52 -1.63 10.97 1.99
C TRP A 52 -2.08 12.41 1.70
N ARG A 53 -1.25 13.11 0.93
CA ARG A 53 -1.49 14.45 0.40
C ARG A 53 -1.19 14.45 -1.10
N PHE A 54 -2.17 14.84 -1.91
CA PHE A 54 -2.11 14.77 -3.37
C PHE A 54 -2.27 16.16 -4.01
N PHE A 55 -1.41 16.45 -4.97
CA PHE A 55 -1.36 17.73 -5.67
C PHE A 55 -1.20 17.50 -7.17
N ALA A 56 -1.78 18.36 -8.00
CA ALA A 56 -1.61 18.28 -9.46
C ALA A 56 -0.17 18.60 -9.92
N GLY A 57 0.67 19.19 -9.05
CA GLY A 57 2.09 19.45 -9.32
C GLY A 57 2.37 20.61 -10.28
N ASP A 58 1.32 21.26 -10.79
CA ASP A 58 1.38 22.42 -11.67
C ASP A 58 1.12 23.75 -10.93
N SER A 59 0.95 23.69 -9.61
CA SER A 59 0.64 24.85 -8.81
C SER A 59 1.86 25.67 -8.43
N SER A 60 1.69 26.99 -8.49
CA SER A 60 2.64 27.97 -8.00
C SER A 60 2.87 27.80 -6.49
N GLN A 61 3.90 28.47 -5.96
CA GLN A 61 4.24 28.47 -4.52
C GLN A 61 3.05 28.83 -3.60
N GLU A 62 1.98 29.43 -4.11
CA GLU A 62 0.79 29.85 -3.33
C GLU A 62 -0.03 28.67 -2.77
N ASP A 63 -0.05 27.51 -3.44
CA ASP A 63 -0.73 26.31 -2.93
C ASP A 63 0.01 25.66 -1.74
N ARG A 64 1.29 26.03 -1.51
CA ARG A 64 2.08 25.58 -0.34
C ARG A 64 1.63 26.24 0.96
N VAL A 65 0.84 27.31 0.91
CA VAL A 65 0.43 28.11 2.08
C VAL A 65 -0.94 27.69 2.62
N GLY A 66 -1.61 26.72 1.98
CA GLY A 66 -2.77 26.04 2.55
C GLY A 66 -4.07 26.84 2.61
N SER A 67 -4.14 28.03 2.01
CA SER A 67 -5.33 28.91 2.03
C SER A 67 -6.28 28.75 0.84
N CYS A 68 -5.90 28.05 -0.23
CA CYS A 68 -6.78 27.89 -1.41
C CYS A 68 -6.84 26.43 -1.90
N GLY A 69 -8.06 26.02 -2.28
CA GLY A 69 -8.25 24.95 -3.27
C GLY A 69 -7.94 23.50 -2.87
N ARG A 70 -8.38 23.01 -1.71
CA ARG A 70 -8.25 21.58 -1.36
C ARG A 70 -9.46 21.03 -0.63
N SER A 71 -9.62 19.71 -0.67
CA SER A 71 -10.72 19.00 0.00
C SER A 71 -10.22 17.71 0.64
N LEU A 72 -10.85 17.31 1.74
CA LEU A 72 -10.63 16.01 2.39
C LEU A 72 -11.50 14.96 1.70
N VAL A 73 -10.88 13.93 1.13
CA VAL A 73 -11.57 12.85 0.40
C VAL A 73 -10.93 11.51 0.74
N ASP A 74 -11.67 10.41 0.57
CA ASP A 74 -11.09 9.07 0.68
C ASP A 74 -9.99 8.87 -0.39
N VAL A 75 -8.90 8.16 -0.06
CA VAL A 75 -7.82 7.83 -1.01
C VAL A 75 -8.36 7.17 -2.28
N ASN A 76 -9.40 6.34 -2.16
CA ASN A 76 -10.06 5.71 -3.31
C ASN A 76 -10.63 6.74 -4.29
N VAL A 77 -11.13 7.87 -3.80
CA VAL A 77 -11.62 8.96 -4.67
C VAL A 77 -10.47 9.44 -5.55
N VAL A 78 -9.29 9.71 -4.99
CA VAL A 78 -8.13 10.17 -5.76
C VAL A 78 -7.64 9.11 -6.74
N ALA A 79 -7.67 7.82 -6.35
CA ALA A 79 -7.30 6.72 -7.24
C ALA A 79 -8.19 6.63 -8.49
N ASN A 80 -9.42 7.15 -8.46
CA ASN A 80 -10.29 7.25 -9.63
C ASN A 80 -9.86 8.35 -10.62
N TYR A 81 -9.16 9.38 -10.15
CA TYR A 81 -8.55 10.41 -11.01
C TYR A 81 -7.21 9.94 -11.56
N ASP A 82 -6.50 9.10 -10.82
CA ASP A 82 -5.14 8.70 -11.14
C ASP A 82 -4.78 7.34 -10.54
N ALA A 83 -5.04 6.26 -11.30
CA ALA A 83 -4.72 4.90 -10.88
C ALA A 83 -3.21 4.63 -10.74
N ASP A 84 -2.35 5.50 -11.30
CA ASP A 84 -0.89 5.34 -11.22
C ASP A 84 -0.38 5.47 -9.77
N ILE A 85 -1.19 6.00 -8.84
CA ILE A 85 -0.83 6.10 -7.42
C ILE A 85 -0.93 4.76 -6.69
N LEU A 86 -1.75 3.82 -7.18
CA LEU A 86 -2.11 2.59 -6.44
C LEU A 86 -0.90 1.81 -5.92
N PRO A 87 0.17 1.57 -6.71
CA PRO A 87 1.33 0.83 -6.22
C PRO A 87 2.08 1.54 -5.09
N LEU A 88 1.95 2.87 -5.02
CA LEU A 88 2.70 3.74 -4.10
C LEU A 88 1.98 3.93 -2.76
N LEU A 89 0.69 3.59 -2.68
CA LEU A 89 -0.11 3.83 -1.47
C LEU A 89 0.38 3.01 -0.26
N TYR A 90 1.18 1.97 -0.49
CA TYR A 90 1.80 1.14 0.54
C TYR A 90 3.02 1.78 1.22
N GLU A 91 3.58 2.84 0.65
CA GLU A 91 4.81 3.48 1.12
C GLU A 91 4.63 4.17 2.48
N GLU A 92 5.68 4.19 3.30
CA GLU A 92 5.63 4.70 4.67
C GLU A 92 5.43 6.22 4.77
N PRO A 93 4.90 6.73 5.91
CA PRO A 93 5.01 8.15 6.24
C PRO A 93 6.44 8.67 6.07
N GLY A 94 6.57 9.81 5.40
CA GLY A 94 7.84 10.38 4.93
C GLY A 94 8.12 10.16 3.44
N ALA A 95 7.41 9.25 2.76
CA ALA A 95 7.57 9.04 1.33
C ALA A 95 7.02 10.22 0.52
N ALA A 96 7.69 10.57 -0.58
CA ALA A 96 7.27 11.61 -1.50
C ALA A 96 7.61 11.23 -2.95
N PHE A 97 6.72 11.57 -3.87
CA PHE A 97 6.83 11.24 -5.29
C PHE A 97 6.43 12.44 -6.15
N ALA A 98 7.14 12.65 -7.25
CA ALA A 98 6.78 13.63 -8.26
C ALA A 98 6.65 12.96 -9.62
N ARG A 99 5.68 13.44 -10.42
CA ARG A 99 5.47 12.96 -11.77
C ARG A 99 6.46 13.64 -12.70
N VAL A 100 7.28 12.83 -13.37
CA VAL A 100 8.24 13.32 -14.35
C VAL A 100 7.60 13.40 -15.75
N LYS A 101 8.31 13.99 -16.71
CA LYS A 101 7.81 14.25 -18.07
C LYS A 101 7.31 13.01 -18.81
N ASP A 102 7.87 11.84 -18.51
CA ASP A 102 7.46 10.57 -19.10
C ASP A 102 6.15 10.00 -18.49
N GLY A 103 5.58 10.70 -17.52
CA GLY A 103 4.33 10.34 -16.87
C GLY A 103 4.49 9.44 -15.65
N ARG A 104 5.69 8.96 -15.29
CA ARG A 104 5.89 8.12 -14.10
C ARG A 104 6.01 8.95 -12.83
N LEU A 105 5.53 8.41 -11.71
CA LEU A 105 5.76 8.95 -10.37
C LEU A 105 7.06 8.37 -9.81
N LEU A 106 8.05 9.23 -9.55
CA LEU A 106 9.36 8.83 -9.04
C LEU A 106 9.62 9.40 -7.64
N PRO A 107 10.31 8.64 -6.75
CA PRO A 107 10.67 9.11 -5.41
C PRO A 107 11.43 10.44 -5.44
N GLN A 108 11.11 11.32 -4.50
CA GLN A 108 11.78 12.61 -4.29
C GLN A 108 12.77 12.54 -3.12
N GLY A 109 13.51 11.44 -3.05
CA GLY A 109 14.43 11.15 -1.95
C GLY A 109 14.45 9.65 -1.60
N PRO A 110 15.23 9.28 -0.58
CA PRO A 110 15.21 7.92 -0.05
C PRO A 110 13.83 7.60 0.56
N LEU A 111 13.33 6.41 0.28
CA LEU A 111 12.07 5.94 0.84
C LEU A 111 12.28 5.49 2.29
N PRO A 112 11.40 5.88 3.23
CA PRO A 112 11.46 5.36 4.58
C PRO A 112 11.23 3.84 4.57
N PRO A 113 12.04 3.06 5.29
CA PRO A 113 11.89 1.62 5.26
C PRO A 113 10.69 1.19 6.10
N SER A 114 9.91 0.23 5.59
CA SER A 114 8.83 -0.36 6.39
C SER A 114 9.34 -0.94 7.71
N PRO A 115 8.52 -0.87 8.78
CA PRO A 115 8.92 -1.32 10.12
C PRO A 115 9.22 -2.81 10.13
N LEU A 116 10.29 -3.18 10.85
CA LEU A 116 10.64 -4.59 11.06
C LEU A 116 9.71 -5.17 12.12
N LEU A 117 8.83 -6.07 11.71
CA LEU A 117 7.89 -6.76 12.57
C LEU A 117 8.41 -8.15 12.92
N ARG A 118 8.49 -8.45 14.21
CA ARG A 118 8.71 -9.82 14.70
C ARG A 118 7.42 -10.64 14.52
N LEU A 119 7.54 -11.73 13.80
CA LEU A 119 6.42 -12.61 13.43
C LEU A 119 6.37 -13.81 14.38
N THR A 120 7.51 -14.45 14.63
CA THR A 120 7.67 -15.56 15.60
C THR A 120 8.95 -15.39 16.44
N GLY A 121 9.38 -16.43 17.16
CA GLY A 121 10.68 -16.44 17.83
C GLY A 121 11.86 -16.30 16.86
N GLU A 122 11.72 -16.85 15.65
CA GLU A 122 12.79 -16.89 14.63
C GLU A 122 12.55 -15.96 13.45
N TRP A 123 11.28 -15.63 13.15
CA TRP A 123 10.93 -14.89 11.93
C TRP A 123 10.67 -13.41 12.19
N SER A 124 11.18 -12.58 11.27
CA SER A 124 10.83 -11.17 11.15
C SER A 124 10.71 -10.77 9.67
N ALA A 125 9.87 -9.77 9.38
CA ALA A 125 9.74 -9.19 8.05
C ALA A 125 9.48 -7.70 8.15
N ARG A 126 9.87 -6.96 7.10
CA ARG A 126 9.44 -5.58 6.93
C ARG A 126 8.04 -5.59 6.32
N ILE A 127 7.07 -5.09 7.07
CA ILE A 127 5.66 -5.05 6.67
C ILE A 127 5.21 -3.59 6.67
N PRO A 128 4.61 -3.08 5.60
CA PRO A 128 4.20 -1.68 5.58
C PRO A 128 3.19 -1.33 6.67
N SER A 129 3.30 -0.14 7.26
CA SER A 129 2.45 0.31 8.37
C SER A 129 0.96 0.42 8.03
N CYS A 130 0.63 0.53 6.74
CA CYS A 130 -0.74 0.53 6.27
C CYS A 130 -1.42 -0.85 6.33
N PHE A 131 -0.67 -1.94 6.54
CA PHE A 131 -1.27 -3.25 6.73
C PHE A 131 -1.83 -3.38 8.14
N GLN A 132 -3.13 -3.65 8.22
CA GLN A 132 -3.74 -4.21 9.41
C GLN A 132 -3.33 -5.67 9.55
N ARG A 133 -3.35 -6.17 10.80
CA ARG A 133 -2.92 -7.53 11.11
C ARG A 133 -3.86 -8.19 12.12
N ARG A 134 -4.11 -9.48 11.92
CA ARG A 134 -4.70 -10.37 12.91
C ARG A 134 -3.87 -11.65 13.00
N LYS A 135 -3.84 -12.24 14.20
CA LYS A 135 -3.17 -13.52 14.46
C LYS A 135 -4.23 -14.59 14.68
N GLU A 136 -4.07 -15.73 14.01
CA GLU A 136 -4.93 -16.89 14.13
C GLU A 136 -4.06 -18.13 14.39
N LYS A 137 -3.95 -18.58 15.64
CA LYS A 137 -3.08 -19.70 16.03
C LYS A 137 -1.64 -19.53 15.50
N GLU A 138 -1.20 -20.37 14.55
CA GLU A 138 0.13 -20.36 13.92
C GLU A 138 0.23 -19.44 12.67
N GLU A 139 -0.85 -18.72 12.37
CA GLU A 139 -1.01 -17.98 11.11
C GLU A 139 -1.20 -16.48 11.39
N GLN A 140 -0.72 -15.64 10.47
CA GLN A 140 -0.97 -14.21 10.50
C GLN A 140 -1.53 -13.76 9.16
N ILE A 141 -2.59 -12.97 9.24
CA ILE A 141 -3.23 -12.38 8.08
C ILE A 141 -2.94 -10.89 8.15
N PHE A 142 -2.39 -10.38 7.06
CA PHE A 142 -2.14 -8.98 6.83
C PHE A 142 -3.10 -8.49 5.75
N TRP A 143 -3.76 -7.35 5.92
CA TRP A 143 -4.55 -6.75 4.85
C TRP A 143 -4.40 -5.24 4.80
N GLY A 144 -4.48 -4.67 3.60
CA GLY A 144 -4.39 -3.23 3.41
C GLY A 144 -4.57 -2.81 1.95
N LEU A 145 -5.28 -1.69 1.77
CA LEU A 145 -5.42 -0.84 0.56
C LEU A 145 -5.85 -1.49 -0.76
N ALA A 146 -5.88 -2.82 -0.87
CA ALA A 146 -6.37 -3.63 -2.01
C ALA A 146 -5.96 -5.11 -1.87
N ARG A 147 -5.09 -5.46 -0.91
CA ARG A 147 -4.50 -6.81 -0.81
C ARG A 147 -4.68 -7.38 0.58
N ALA A 148 -4.94 -8.69 0.63
CA ALA A 148 -4.81 -9.50 1.83
C ALA A 148 -3.73 -10.56 1.58
N VAL A 149 -2.85 -10.76 2.55
CA VAL A 149 -1.75 -11.72 2.52
C VAL A 149 -1.90 -12.63 3.74
N TRP A 150 -2.07 -13.92 3.48
CA TRP A 150 -2.03 -14.96 4.49
C TRP A 150 -0.62 -15.50 4.60
N ILE A 151 -0.06 -15.52 5.82
CA ILE A 151 1.28 -16.04 6.06
C ILE A 151 1.25 -17.03 7.22
N SER A 152 1.63 -18.26 6.96
CA SER A 152 1.85 -19.30 7.97
C SER A 152 3.35 -19.43 8.21
N PHE A 153 3.77 -19.36 9.48
CA PHE A 153 5.19 -19.44 9.86
C PHE A 153 5.51 -20.81 10.45
N ARG A 154 6.72 -21.31 10.22
CA ARG A 154 7.25 -22.50 10.91
C ARG A 154 8.66 -22.22 11.41
N ASP A 155 8.82 -22.25 12.73
CA ASP A 155 10.12 -22.20 13.40
C ASP A 155 10.85 -23.55 13.23
N ALA A 156 12.15 -23.56 13.51
CA ALA A 156 12.95 -24.76 13.40
C ALA A 156 12.72 -25.77 14.52
N GLU A 157 12.32 -26.99 14.17
CA GLU A 157 12.37 -28.10 15.10
C GLU A 157 13.82 -28.58 15.29
N LYS A 158 14.18 -28.93 16.52
CA LYS A 158 15.54 -29.33 16.89
C LYS A 158 15.98 -30.55 16.07
N GLY A 159 17.03 -30.39 15.27
CA GLY A 159 17.58 -31.45 14.41
C GLY A 159 16.92 -31.59 13.04
N GLU A 160 15.94 -30.74 12.69
CA GLU A 160 15.31 -30.73 11.37
C GLU A 160 16.15 -29.94 10.35
N SER A 161 16.43 -30.54 9.19
CA SER A 161 17.12 -29.84 8.10
C SER A 161 16.17 -28.89 7.34
N PRO A 162 16.68 -27.75 6.81
CA PRO A 162 15.87 -26.84 6.01
C PRO A 162 15.19 -27.49 4.78
N ALA A 163 15.82 -28.50 4.19
CA ALA A 163 15.26 -29.23 3.04
C ALA A 163 14.04 -30.07 3.46
N LYS A 164 14.14 -30.80 4.57
CA LYS A 164 13.01 -31.60 5.10
C LYS A 164 11.81 -30.73 5.45
N ARG A 165 12.07 -29.53 5.99
CA ARG A 165 11.03 -28.53 6.28
C ARG A 165 10.36 -28.02 5.01
N LEU A 166 11.14 -27.68 3.98
CA LEU A 166 10.60 -27.19 2.71
C LEU A 166 9.67 -28.22 2.06
N ASP A 167 10.06 -29.50 2.04
CA ASP A 167 9.21 -30.56 1.49
C ASP A 167 7.92 -30.76 2.29
N SER A 168 7.97 -30.59 3.62
CA SER A 168 6.78 -30.59 4.47
C SER A 168 5.83 -29.43 4.15
N ILE A 169 6.37 -28.23 3.93
CA ILE A 169 5.58 -27.04 3.54
C ILE A 169 4.93 -27.25 2.17
N ARG A 170 5.68 -27.78 1.18
CA ARG A 170 5.15 -28.08 -0.15
C ARG A 170 3.94 -29.02 -0.11
N ARG A 171 3.99 -30.08 0.71
CA ARG A 171 2.87 -31.02 0.89
C ARG A 171 1.64 -30.41 1.55
N LYS A 172 1.79 -29.29 2.25
CA LYS A 172 0.69 -28.58 2.92
C LYS A 172 0.13 -27.42 2.09
N ALA A 173 0.70 -27.12 0.93
CA ALA A 173 0.15 -26.13 0.01
C ALA A 173 -1.26 -26.55 -0.40
N GLY A 174 -2.22 -25.62 -0.35
CA GLY A 174 -3.60 -25.90 -0.76
C GLY A 174 -3.67 -26.42 -2.20
N PRO A 175 -4.63 -27.29 -2.53
CA PRO A 175 -4.78 -27.85 -3.89
C PRO A 175 -5.03 -26.76 -4.95
N ASN A 176 -5.52 -25.58 -4.51
CA ASN A 176 -5.86 -24.44 -5.38
C ASN A 176 -4.71 -23.44 -5.56
N ALA A 177 -3.46 -23.83 -5.28
CA ALA A 177 -2.31 -22.96 -5.53
C ALA A 177 -2.17 -22.67 -7.04
N VAL A 178 -2.42 -21.43 -7.45
CA VAL A 178 -2.42 -20.98 -8.85
C VAL A 178 -1.00 -20.71 -9.34
N GLU A 179 -0.13 -20.23 -8.46
CA GLU A 179 1.28 -19.97 -8.75
C GLU A 179 2.15 -20.42 -7.57
N ARG A 180 3.36 -20.92 -7.84
CA ARG A 180 4.35 -21.28 -6.82
C ARG A 180 5.64 -20.50 -7.06
N TYR A 181 6.17 -19.91 -5.99
CA TYR A 181 7.37 -19.10 -6.04
C TYR A 181 8.40 -19.56 -5.00
N GLU A 182 9.58 -19.94 -5.48
CA GLU A 182 10.74 -20.32 -4.67
C GLU A 182 11.93 -19.44 -5.05
N PRO A 183 12.08 -18.26 -4.43
CA PRO A 183 13.18 -17.38 -4.76
C PRO A 183 14.50 -18.04 -4.36
N ALA A 184 15.45 -18.04 -5.30
CA ALA A 184 16.82 -18.44 -5.01
C ALA A 184 17.41 -17.50 -3.96
N HIS A 185 17.74 -18.02 -2.79
CA HIS A 185 18.44 -17.28 -1.73
C HIS A 185 19.51 -18.18 -1.12
N PRO A 186 20.74 -17.66 -0.88
CA PRO A 186 21.88 -18.49 -0.47
C PRO A 186 21.68 -19.18 0.87
N THR A 187 20.94 -18.56 1.80
CA THR A 187 20.77 -19.05 3.18
C THR A 187 19.32 -19.26 3.62
N LEU A 188 18.33 -18.82 2.85
CA LEU A 188 16.92 -18.88 3.23
C LEU A 188 16.16 -19.74 2.22
N LYS A 189 15.42 -20.72 2.70
CA LYS A 189 14.46 -21.45 1.86
C LYS A 189 13.11 -20.77 2.04
N ARG A 190 12.56 -20.23 0.96
CA ARG A 190 11.24 -19.58 0.94
C ARG A 190 10.35 -20.33 -0.05
N PHE A 191 9.11 -20.55 0.33
CA PHE A 191 8.07 -21.08 -0.54
C PHE A 191 6.85 -20.18 -0.37
N ALA A 192 6.39 -19.59 -1.46
CA ALA A 192 5.16 -18.83 -1.51
C ALA A 192 4.26 -19.43 -2.59
N TYR A 193 2.95 -19.30 -2.42
CA TYR A 193 2.01 -19.66 -3.45
C TYR A 193 0.80 -18.72 -3.44
N LEU A 194 0.28 -18.42 -4.61
CA LEU A 194 -0.91 -17.60 -4.80
C LEU A 194 -2.14 -18.51 -4.71
N VAL A 195 -3.04 -18.21 -3.77
CA VAL A 195 -4.27 -19.00 -3.58
C VAL A 195 -5.38 -18.52 -4.51
N PHE A 196 -5.41 -17.23 -4.84
CA PHE A 196 -6.42 -16.60 -5.68
C PHE A 196 -6.01 -15.18 -6.11
N GLU A 197 -6.37 -14.79 -7.33
CA GLU A 197 -6.28 -13.42 -7.85
C GLU A 197 -7.66 -13.05 -8.41
N ASN A 198 -8.19 -11.90 -8.01
CA ASN A 198 -9.50 -11.37 -8.46
C ASN A 198 -9.34 -10.64 -9.79
#